data_AF-A0A8S2YFH0-F1
#
_entry.id   AF-A0A8S2YFH0-F1
#
_cell.length_a   1.000
_cell.length_b   1.000
_cell.length_c   1.000
_cell.angle_alpha   90.00
_cell.angle_beta   90.00
_cell.angle_gamma   90.00
#
_symmetry.space_group_name_H-M   'P 1'
#
loop_
_entity.id
_entity.type
_entity.pdbx_description
1 polymer ?
#
loop_
_entity_poly.entity_id
_entity_poly.type
_entity_poly.pdbx_seq_one_letter_code
_entity_poly.pdbx_strand_id
1 'polypeptide(L)'
;MRNTYINTKLDQHPCIITTNEMGAVRHFLKTNLLQRNKQQEIYKLLQLNFDINPKHILIKKLFTLHKSNNTELANMLAQQLIDNALVTAGLVEDPRLVLTGLNKLLEKVLEKY
;
A
#
# COMPACT_ATOMS: atom_id res chain seq x y z
N MET A 1 -7.30 -1.65 -6.10
CA MET A 1 -7.25 -0.20 -6.35
C MET A 1 -7.86 0.06 -7.70
N ARG A 2 -8.67 1.11 -7.83
CA ARG A 2 -9.43 1.33 -9.07
C ARG A 2 -8.58 2.05 -10.12
N ASN A 3 -7.74 2.99 -9.68
CA ASN A 3 -6.85 3.74 -10.55
C ASN A 3 -5.44 3.82 -9.96
N THR A 4 -4.43 3.83 -10.83
CA THR A 4 -3.02 4.03 -10.48
C THR A 4 -2.44 5.15 -11.34
N TYR A 5 -1.79 6.13 -10.72
CA TYR A 5 -1.23 7.30 -11.40
C TYR A 5 0.25 7.49 -11.08
N ILE A 6 0.96 8.12 -12.01
CA ILE A 6 2.33 8.59 -11.77
C ILE A 6 2.24 9.99 -11.17
N ASN A 7 2.84 10.18 -9.99
CA ASN A 7 2.89 11.46 -9.32
C ASN A 7 4.35 11.90 -9.12
N THR A 8 4.79 12.86 -9.93
CA THR A 8 6.17 13.37 -9.93
C THR A 8 6.44 14.44 -8.86
N LYS A 9 5.38 14.88 -8.15
CA LYS A 9 5.45 15.86 -7.06
C LYS A 9 5.76 15.23 -5.71
N LEU A 10 5.67 13.91 -5.60
CA LEU A 10 6.10 13.17 -4.42
C LEU A 10 7.64 13.21 -4.34
N ASP A 11 8.17 13.62 -3.19
CA ASP A 11 9.61 13.67 -2.94
C ASP A 11 10.06 12.47 -2.12
N GLN A 12 9.77 12.48 -0.81
CA GLN A 12 10.26 11.47 0.14
C GLN A 12 9.48 10.15 0.13
N HIS A 13 8.23 10.13 -0.33
CA HIS A 13 7.37 8.95 -0.25
C HIS A 13 7.33 8.17 -1.58
N PRO A 14 7.37 6.82 -1.54
CA PRO A 14 7.28 5.99 -2.74
C PRO A 14 5.89 6.00 -3.38
N CYS A 15 4.85 6.09 -2.57
CA CYS A 15 3.46 6.05 -3.02
C CYS A 15 2.52 6.63 -1.95
N ILE A 16 1.33 7.05 -2.38
CA ILE A 16 0.26 7.53 -1.51
C ILE A 16 -1.11 7.10 -2.04
N ILE A 17 -2.09 7.02 -1.14
CA ILE A 17 -3.48 6.79 -1.51
C ILE A 17 -4.26 8.09 -1.42
N THR A 18 -4.99 8.42 -2.48
CA THR A 18 -5.80 9.63 -2.58
C THR A 18 -7.23 9.31 -3.02
N THR A 19 -8.16 10.20 -2.72
CA THR A 19 -9.57 10.17 -3.13
C THR A 19 -10.16 11.55 -2.87
N ASN A 20 -11.27 11.89 -3.54
CA ASN A 20 -11.85 13.23 -3.45
C ASN A 20 -12.31 13.57 -2.03
N GLU A 21 -12.81 12.59 -1.27
CA GLU A 21 -13.41 12.81 0.05
C GLU A 21 -12.76 11.96 1.15
N MET A 22 -11.45 12.13 1.37
CA MET A 22 -10.72 11.36 2.40
C MET A 22 -11.36 11.42 3.80
N GLY A 23 -11.89 12.57 4.20
CA GLY A 23 -12.57 12.73 5.49
C GLY A 23 -13.81 11.86 5.60
N ALA A 24 -14.67 11.87 4.58
CA ALA A 24 -15.87 11.05 4.53
C ALA A 24 -15.53 9.56 4.47
N VAL A 25 -14.51 9.18 3.70
CA VAL A 25 -14.04 7.78 3.63
C VAL A 25 -13.52 7.29 4.98
N ARG A 26 -12.69 8.08 5.66
CA ARG A 26 -12.19 7.73 7.01
C ARG A 26 -13.34 7.61 8.01
N HIS A 27 -14.27 8.56 7.99
CA HIS A 27 -15.45 8.52 8.85
C HIS A 27 -16.31 7.28 8.56
N PHE A 28 -16.60 7.01 7.28
CA PHE A 28 -17.34 5.85 6.84
C PHE A 28 -16.69 4.55 7.32
N LEU A 29 -15.38 4.41 7.13
CA LEU A 29 -14.64 3.23 7.59
C LEU A 29 -14.78 3.08 9.10
N LYS A 30 -14.57 4.16 9.89
CA LYS A 30 -14.69 4.15 11.36
C LYS A 30 -16.09 3.79 11.86
N THR A 31 -17.15 4.23 11.17
CA THR A 31 -18.54 3.97 11.59
C THR A 31 -19.05 2.59 11.14
N ASN A 32 -18.59 2.08 9.99
CA ASN A 32 -19.03 0.78 9.44
C ASN A 32 -18.21 -0.42 9.95
N LEU A 33 -17.30 -0.21 10.93
CA LEU A 33 -16.45 -1.26 11.53
C LEU A 33 -17.20 -2.42 12.22
N LEU A 34 -18.53 -2.38 12.30
CA LEU A 34 -19.34 -3.52 12.77
C LEU A 34 -19.36 -4.70 11.78
N GLN A 35 -18.82 -4.56 10.56
CA GLN A 35 -18.69 -5.63 9.57
C GLN A 35 -17.22 -5.95 9.21
N ARG A 36 -16.45 -6.40 10.21
CA ARG A 36 -15.00 -6.70 10.12
C ARG A 36 -14.56 -7.57 8.93
N ASN A 37 -15.44 -8.41 8.39
CA ASN A 37 -15.07 -9.40 7.37
C ASN A 37 -15.06 -8.88 5.92
N LYS A 38 -15.35 -7.58 5.68
CA LYS A 38 -15.51 -7.02 4.31
C LYS A 38 -14.61 -5.83 3.97
N GLN A 39 -13.58 -5.54 4.77
CA GLN A 39 -12.72 -4.37 4.56
C GLN A 39 -12.13 -4.27 3.13
N GLN A 40 -11.71 -5.41 2.57
CA GLN A 40 -11.17 -5.46 1.21
C GLN A 40 -12.23 -5.17 0.13
N GLU A 41 -13.49 -5.55 0.35
CA GLU A 41 -14.61 -5.21 -0.54
C GLU A 41 -14.94 -3.72 -0.45
N ILE A 42 -14.87 -3.16 0.76
CA ILE A 42 -15.11 -1.74 1.00
C ILE A 42 -14.09 -0.89 0.21
N TYR A 43 -12.81 -1.23 0.23
CA TYR A 43 -11.81 -0.51 -0.57
C TYR A 43 -12.01 -0.60 -2.09
N LYS A 44 -12.72 -1.61 -2.60
CA LYS A 44 -13.07 -1.70 -4.03
C LYS A 44 -14.24 -0.76 -4.38
N LEU A 45 -15.15 -0.55 -3.44
CA LEU A 45 -16.26 0.40 -3.59
C LEU A 45 -15.79 1.84 -3.48
N LEU A 46 -14.84 2.09 -2.59
CA LEU A 46 -14.18 3.37 -2.43
C LEU A 46 -13.32 3.65 -3.66
N GLN A 47 -13.52 4.80 -4.30
CA GLN A 47 -12.74 5.24 -5.46
C GLN A 47 -11.35 5.71 -5.02
N LEU A 48 -10.55 4.77 -4.52
CA LEU A 48 -9.19 5.00 -4.08
C LEU A 48 -8.25 5.00 -5.29
N ASN A 49 -7.48 6.09 -5.39
CA ASN A 49 -6.41 6.27 -6.34
C ASN A 49 -5.08 5.91 -5.66
N PHE A 50 -4.18 5.30 -6.42
CA PHE A 50 -2.82 4.98 -5.98
C PHE A 50 -1.81 5.78 -6.78
N ASP A 51 -1.18 6.73 -6.12
CA ASP A 51 -0.19 7.59 -6.74
C ASP A 51 1.20 7.04 -6.45
N ILE A 52 1.99 6.82 -7.50
CA ILE A 52 3.33 6.24 -7.43
C ILE A 52 4.38 7.29 -7.79
N ASN A 53 5.47 7.31 -7.02
CA ASN A 53 6.67 8.11 -7.28
C ASN A 53 7.74 7.28 -8.01
N PRO A 54 7.88 7.39 -9.35
CA PRO A 54 8.89 6.61 -10.08
C PRO A 54 10.33 7.03 -9.75
N LYS A 55 10.56 8.19 -9.13
CA LYS A 55 11.90 8.64 -8.74
C LYS A 55 12.41 7.89 -7.50
N HIS A 56 11.49 7.43 -6.64
CA HIS A 56 11.82 6.80 -5.37
C HIS A 56 12.55 5.47 -5.56
N ILE A 57 13.58 5.24 -4.73
CA ILE A 57 14.46 4.07 -4.84
C ILE A 57 13.70 2.75 -4.71
N LEU A 58 12.70 2.67 -3.81
CA LEU A 58 11.87 1.48 -3.64
C LEU A 58 11.05 1.14 -4.90
N ILE A 59 10.52 2.13 -5.62
CA ILE A 59 9.76 1.89 -6.85
C ILE A 59 10.68 1.39 -7.98
N LYS A 60 11.88 1.98 -8.09
CA LYS A 60 12.90 1.50 -9.03
C LYS A 60 13.33 0.07 -8.72
N LYS A 61 13.57 -0.24 -7.44
CA LYS A 61 13.96 -1.58 -6.99
C LYS A 61 12.84 -2.59 -7.18
N LEU A 62 11.59 -2.21 -6.93
CA LEU A 62 10.42 -3.03 -7.23
C LEU A 62 10.37 -3.39 -8.73
N PHE A 63 10.59 -2.41 -9.61
CA PHE A 63 10.64 -2.67 -11.05
C PHE A 63 11.78 -3.62 -11.45
N THR A 64 12.98 -3.45 -10.87
CA THR A 64 14.09 -4.39 -11.07
C THR A 64 13.74 -5.79 -10.56
N LEU A 65 13.15 -5.90 -9.37
CA LEU A 65 12.74 -7.18 -8.78
C LEU A 65 11.69 -7.88 -9.63
N HIS A 66 10.73 -7.14 -10.16
CA HIS A 66 9.71 -7.67 -11.07
C HIS A 66 10.30 -8.19 -12.39
N LYS A 67 11.41 -7.59 -12.87
CA LYS A 67 12.11 -8.05 -14.07
C LYS A 67 13.05 -9.22 -13.82
N SER A 68 13.64 -9.30 -12.64
CA SER A 68 14.38 -10.48 -12.20
C SER A 68 13.37 -11.59 -11.83
N ASN A 69 13.70 -12.86 -11.98
CA ASN A 69 12.77 -13.98 -11.70
C ASN A 69 12.35 -14.13 -10.21
N ASN A 70 12.52 -13.09 -9.38
CA ASN A 70 12.21 -13.03 -7.96
C ASN A 70 10.83 -12.43 -7.71
N THR A 71 9.82 -13.02 -8.35
CA THR A 71 8.42 -12.56 -8.34
C THR A 71 7.84 -12.52 -6.92
N GLU A 72 8.24 -13.45 -6.06
CA GLU A 72 7.80 -13.51 -4.67
C GLU A 72 8.19 -12.24 -3.89
N LEU A 73 9.46 -11.88 -3.89
CA LEU A 73 9.94 -10.68 -3.19
C LEU A 73 9.34 -9.40 -3.78
N ALA A 74 9.17 -9.35 -5.11
CA ALA A 74 8.51 -8.23 -5.77
C ALA A 74 7.06 -8.07 -5.28
N ASN A 75 6.30 -9.17 -5.17
CA ASN A 75 4.93 -9.16 -4.68
C ASN A 75 4.86 -8.72 -3.22
N MET A 76 5.76 -9.22 -2.36
CA MET A 76 5.82 -8.82 -0.96
C MET A 76 6.13 -7.32 -0.80
N LEU A 77 7.09 -6.80 -1.58
CA LEU A 77 7.42 -5.37 -1.57
C LEU A 77 6.25 -4.51 -2.08
N ALA A 78 5.58 -4.93 -3.16
CA ALA A 78 4.42 -4.22 -3.69
C ALA A 78 3.28 -4.17 -2.67
N GLN A 79 2.98 -5.30 -2.03
CA GLN A 79 1.96 -5.37 -0.99
C GLN A 79 2.30 -4.44 0.19
N GLN A 80 3.54 -4.48 0.68
CA GLN A 80 3.97 -3.61 1.77
C GLN A 80 3.87 -2.12 1.42
N LEU A 81 4.16 -1.72 0.17
CA LEU A 81 4.01 -0.34 -0.29
C LEU A 81 2.54 0.11 -0.25
N ILE A 82 1.62 -0.76 -0.68
CA ILE A 82 0.17 -0.50 -0.59
C ILE A 82 -0.26 -0.37 0.87
N ASP A 83 0.17 -1.29 1.74
CA ASP A 83 -0.18 -1.28 3.15
C ASP A 83 0.33 -0.02 3.85
N ASN A 84 1.57 0.39 3.58
CA ASN A 84 2.12 1.65 4.09
C ASN A 84 1.32 2.87 3.59
N ALA A 85 0.89 2.86 2.33
CA ALA A 85 0.07 3.93 1.77
C ALA A 85 -1.35 3.96 2.38
N LEU A 86 -1.94 2.80 2.72
CA LEU A 86 -3.22 2.70 3.43
C LEU A 86 -3.10 3.18 4.87
N VAL A 87 -2.03 2.82 5.58
CA VAL A 87 -1.75 3.27 6.95
C VAL A 87 -1.60 4.78 6.99
N THR A 88 -0.76 5.35 6.12
CA THR A 88 -0.55 6.81 6.05
C THR A 88 -1.81 7.55 5.62
N ALA A 89 -2.68 6.95 4.80
CA ALA A 89 -3.97 7.51 4.45
C ALA A 89 -5.00 7.43 5.61
N GLY A 90 -4.70 6.75 6.71
CA GLY A 90 -5.60 6.57 7.85
C GLY A 90 -6.77 5.65 7.53
N LEU A 91 -6.57 4.72 6.60
CA LEU A 91 -7.61 3.79 6.13
C LEU A 91 -7.50 2.41 6.82
N VAL A 92 -6.37 2.10 7.46
CA VAL A 92 -6.17 0.86 8.21
C VAL A 92 -6.68 0.99 9.64
N GLU A 93 -7.54 0.07 10.08
CA GLU A 93 -8.08 0.03 11.44
C GLU A 93 -7.01 -0.42 12.45
N ASP A 94 -6.42 -1.61 12.22
CA ASP A 94 -5.36 -2.15 13.07
C ASP A 94 -4.02 -2.18 12.31
N PRO A 95 -3.16 -1.15 12.46
CA PRO A 95 -1.87 -1.11 11.80
C PRO A 95 -0.91 -2.23 12.26
N ARG A 96 -1.21 -2.92 13.38
CA ARG A 96 -0.39 -4.04 13.84
C ARG A 96 -0.45 -5.23 12.87
N LEU A 97 -1.53 -5.36 12.11
CA LEU A 97 -1.66 -6.41 11.09
C LEU A 97 -0.65 -6.23 9.94
N VAL A 98 -0.24 -4.98 9.67
CA VAL A 98 0.78 -4.65 8.66
C VAL A 98 2.17 -5.09 9.11
N LEU A 99 2.44 -5.12 10.42
CA LEU A 99 3.75 -5.49 10.96
C LEU A 99 4.11 -6.95 10.64
N THR A 100 3.13 -7.86 10.61
CA THR A 100 3.37 -9.26 10.24
C THR A 100 3.89 -9.39 8.80
N GLY A 101 3.32 -8.62 7.86
CA GLY A 101 3.78 -8.59 6.47
C GLY A 101 5.17 -7.97 6.35
N LEU A 102 5.40 -6.88 7.09
CA LEU A 102 6.69 -6.20 7.14
C LEU A 102 7.81 -7.12 7.65
N ASN A 103 7.59 -7.82 8.76
CA ASN A 103 8.58 -8.71 9.36
C ASN A 103 8.96 -9.83 8.39
N LYS A 104 7.97 -10.47 7.74
CA LYS A 104 8.22 -11.49 6.72
C LYS A 104 9.01 -10.94 5.53
N LEU A 105 8.71 -9.72 5.08
CA LEU A 105 9.47 -9.06 4.02
C LEU A 105 10.92 -8.83 4.43
N LEU A 106 11.15 -8.34 5.66
CA LEU A 106 12.50 -8.11 6.18
C LEU A 106 13.29 -9.42 6.32
N GLU A 107 12.68 -10.47 6.87
CA GLU A 107 13.26 -11.82 6.92
C GLU A 107 13.68 -12.29 5.52
N LYS A 108 12.79 -12.19 4.53
CA LYS A 108 13.07 -12.61 3.14
C LYS A 108 14.19 -11.80 2.48
N VAL A 109 14.28 -10.51 2.77
CA VAL A 109 15.37 -9.65 2.27
C VAL A 109 16.69 -10.05 2.90
N LEU A 110 16.68 -10.40 4.19
CA LEU A 110 17.87 -10.77 4.95
C LEU A 110 18.42 -12.17 4.63
N GLU A 111 17.61 -13.09 4.08
CA GLU A 111 18.10 -14.42 3.60
C GLU A 111 19.25 -14.35 2.59
N LYS A 112 19.44 -13.20 1.92
CA LYS A 112 20.49 -13.01 0.91
C LYS A 112 21.79 -12.41 1.44
N TYR A 113 21.86 -12.13 2.73
CA TYR A 113 23.07 -11.63 3.43
C TYR A 113 23.65 -12.72 4.31
#